data_AF-A0A1F6H067-F1
#
_entry.id   AF-A0A1F6H067-F1
#
_cell.length_a   1.000
_cell.length_b   1.000
_cell.length_c   1.000
_cell.angle_alpha   90.00
_cell.angle_beta   90.00
_cell.angle_gamma   90.00
#
_symmetry.space_group_name_H-M   'P 1'
#
loop_
_entity.id
_entity.type
_entity.pdbx_description
1 polymer ?
#
loop_
_entity_poly.entity_id
_entity_poly.type
_entity_poly.pdbx_seq_one_letter_code
_entity_poly.pdbx_strand_id
1 'polypeptide(L)'
;MTRISFKKFGQILLILGLAWALVGGCAGRRFNPKEPGVWVEFQKGDRLEELAASYQVEVRAILERNEIYDPEDLGPGNMIFIPGAKSRAGEKREANYPELDEKDPVLNSGKRFVWPAKGTISSGFGVRHGKMHEGIDLTKDLGWEVIAAGAGRVVFAGRKSGYGNTLIIDHGRGIKTLYAHLSRIKTREGRRVRQGEEIGKIGNTGGSTGPHLHFEVRLNDKPQNPLRYLPIK
;
A
#
# COMPACT_ATOMS: atom_id res chain seq x y z
N MET A 1 41.27 72.75 -6.73
CA MET A 1 42.10 72.94 -7.94
C MET A 1 42.77 71.61 -8.28
N THR A 2 42.64 71.18 -9.55
CA THR A 2 43.42 70.12 -10.25
C THR A 2 43.34 68.68 -9.69
N ARG A 3 43.10 67.60 -10.46
CA ARG A 3 43.04 67.39 -11.91
C ARG A 3 42.31 66.06 -12.19
N ILE A 4 41.44 66.10 -13.19
CA ILE A 4 40.86 64.97 -13.93
C ILE A 4 41.98 64.29 -14.76
N SER A 5 41.94 62.96 -15.01
CA SER A 5 41.97 62.38 -16.37
C SER A 5 42.39 60.89 -16.51
N PHE A 6 41.44 60.09 -17.05
CA PHE A 6 41.54 59.00 -18.04
C PHE A 6 42.21 57.66 -17.62
N LYS A 7 41.63 56.48 -17.92
CA LYS A 7 41.29 55.98 -19.27
C LYS A 7 40.07 55.04 -19.31
N LYS A 8 39.34 55.14 -20.42
CA LYS A 8 38.27 54.27 -20.94
C LYS A 8 38.83 52.96 -21.55
N PHE A 9 37.89 52.06 -21.88
CA PHE A 9 37.81 51.00 -22.93
C PHE A 9 37.41 49.67 -22.27
N GLY A 10 36.22 49.11 -22.47
CA GLY A 10 35.62 48.65 -23.74
C GLY A 10 35.73 47.12 -23.76
N GLN A 11 34.69 46.39 -23.36
CA GLN A 11 33.69 45.72 -24.24
C GLN A 11 33.98 44.20 -24.41
N ILE A 12 32.89 43.40 -24.36
CA ILE A 12 32.67 42.11 -25.04
C ILE A 12 32.95 40.78 -24.28
N LEU A 13 31.83 40.15 -23.89
CA LEU A 13 31.45 38.72 -23.95
C LEU A 13 32.50 37.68 -24.41
N LEU A 14 32.73 36.61 -23.64
CA LEU A 14 32.43 35.22 -24.06
C LEU A 14 32.62 34.17 -22.93
N ILE A 15 31.54 33.41 -22.74
CA ILE A 15 31.36 32.02 -22.31
C ILE A 15 32.61 31.18 -21.98
N LEU A 16 32.66 30.65 -20.74
CA LEU A 16 33.12 29.31 -20.33
C LEU A 16 32.37 29.03 -19.01
N GLY A 17 31.39 28.14 -18.93
CA GLY A 17 31.49 26.72 -19.24
C GLY A 17 31.78 25.93 -17.96
N LEU A 18 30.81 25.86 -17.03
CA LEU A 18 30.81 24.90 -15.92
C LEU A 18 29.38 24.43 -15.67
N ALA A 19 28.92 23.56 -16.57
CA ALA A 19 27.82 22.66 -16.30
C ALA A 19 28.30 21.62 -15.29
N TRP A 20 28.06 21.85 -14.00
CA TRP A 20 28.06 20.76 -13.04
C TRP A 20 26.79 19.95 -13.25
N ALA A 21 26.97 18.81 -13.91
CA ALA A 21 26.01 17.73 -13.92
C ALA A 21 25.73 17.29 -12.48
N LEU A 22 24.63 17.77 -11.91
CA LEU A 22 23.89 16.94 -10.98
C LEU A 22 22.98 16.07 -11.83
N VAL A 23 23.46 14.84 -12.03
CA VAL A 23 22.65 13.69 -12.41
C VAL A 23 21.39 13.73 -11.54
N GLY A 24 20.29 14.19 -12.14
CA GLY A 24 18.95 14.01 -11.60
C GLY A 24 18.65 12.53 -11.65
N GLY A 25 19.20 11.79 -10.68
CA GLY A 25 18.77 10.44 -10.42
C GLY A 25 17.28 10.49 -10.17
N CYS A 26 16.52 9.67 -10.88
CA CYS A 26 15.18 9.26 -10.49
C CYS A 26 15.28 8.52 -9.15
N ALA A 27 15.58 9.25 -8.08
CA ALA A 27 15.32 8.81 -6.73
C ALA A 27 13.80 8.87 -6.60
N GLY A 28 13.14 7.73 -6.81
CA GLY A 28 11.73 7.57 -6.44
C GLY A 28 11.55 8.21 -5.07
N ARG A 29 10.64 9.18 -4.99
CA ARG A 29 10.40 9.95 -3.78
C ARG A 29 10.23 8.97 -2.62
N ARG A 30 11.21 8.95 -1.71
CA ARG A 30 11.20 8.08 -0.53
C ARG A 30 9.95 8.43 0.29
N PHE A 31 9.15 7.40 0.55
CA PHE A 31 7.92 7.43 1.32
C PHE A 31 8.08 8.17 2.67
N ASN A 32 7.12 9.03 2.99
CA ASN A 32 7.00 9.70 4.29
C ASN A 32 5.88 9.01 5.12
N PRO A 33 6.21 8.27 6.20
CA PRO A 33 5.24 7.56 7.04
C PRO A 33 4.29 8.45 7.84
N LYS A 34 4.46 9.77 7.77
CA LYS A 34 3.56 10.75 8.37
C LYS A 34 2.76 11.54 7.34
N GLU A 35 2.77 11.13 6.07
CA GLU A 35 1.99 11.79 5.05
C GLU A 35 0.49 11.73 5.41
N PRO A 36 -0.16 12.87 5.69
CA PRO A 36 -1.57 12.90 6.01
C PRO A 36 -2.38 12.51 4.77
N GLY A 37 -3.53 11.87 4.95
CA GLY A 37 -4.43 11.50 3.84
C GLY A 37 -5.53 10.55 4.29
N VAL A 38 -6.42 10.18 3.37
CA VAL A 38 -7.56 9.28 3.64
C VAL A 38 -7.63 8.14 2.63
N TRP A 39 -8.09 6.97 3.04
CA TRP A 39 -8.38 5.85 2.13
C TRP A 39 -9.85 5.87 1.71
N VAL A 40 -10.12 5.73 0.41
CA VAL A 40 -11.47 5.75 -0.17
C VAL A 40 -11.65 4.56 -1.10
N GLU A 41 -12.78 3.85 -0.99
CA GLU A 41 -13.15 2.81 -1.95
C GLU A 41 -13.75 3.45 -3.20
N PHE A 42 -13.14 3.20 -4.36
CA PHE A 42 -13.65 3.60 -5.67
C PHE A 42 -14.94 2.84 -5.94
N GLN A 43 -16.04 3.55 -6.18
CA GLN A 43 -17.36 2.98 -6.38
C GLN A 43 -17.68 2.81 -7.87
N LYS A 44 -18.74 2.04 -8.15
CA LYS A 44 -19.26 1.90 -9.51
C LYS A 44 -19.78 3.25 -10.02
N GLY A 45 -19.14 3.75 -11.07
CA GLY A 45 -19.47 5.03 -11.70
C GLY A 45 -18.61 6.20 -11.20
N ASP A 46 -17.72 5.98 -10.23
CA ASP A 46 -16.77 7.02 -9.83
C ASP A 46 -15.86 7.40 -10.99
N ARG A 47 -15.51 8.69 -11.04
CA ARG A 47 -14.45 9.23 -11.88
C ARG A 47 -13.35 9.76 -10.99
N LEU A 48 -12.10 9.42 -11.31
CA LEU A 48 -10.96 9.81 -10.46
C LEU A 48 -10.83 11.34 -10.37
N GLU A 49 -11.19 12.07 -11.42
CA GLU A 49 -11.22 13.53 -11.48
C GLU A 49 -12.22 14.12 -10.49
N GLU A 50 -13.43 13.55 -10.44
CA GLU A 50 -14.49 14.00 -9.54
C GLU A 50 -14.13 13.69 -8.09
N LEU A 51 -13.54 12.52 -7.84
CA LEU A 51 -13.05 12.13 -6.53
C LEU A 51 -11.91 13.06 -6.06
N ALA A 52 -10.92 13.31 -6.92
CA ALA A 52 -9.80 14.19 -6.64
C ALA A 52 -10.25 15.62 -6.33
N ALA A 53 -11.16 16.16 -7.16
CA ALA A 53 -11.76 17.47 -6.95
C ALA A 53 -12.52 17.56 -5.61
N SER A 54 -13.25 16.50 -5.22
CA SER A 54 -14.00 16.47 -3.96
C SER A 54 -13.10 16.64 -2.73
N TYR A 55 -11.90 16.06 -2.78
CA TYR A 55 -10.88 16.15 -1.72
C TYR A 55 -9.90 17.30 -1.90
N GLN A 56 -10.03 18.09 -2.97
CA GLN A 56 -9.10 19.19 -3.32
C GLN A 56 -7.66 18.69 -3.47
N VAL A 57 -7.49 17.53 -4.10
CA VAL A 57 -6.20 16.91 -4.38
C VAL A 57 -6.05 16.75 -5.88
N GLU A 58 -4.82 16.90 -6.38
CA GLU A 58 -4.51 16.67 -7.80
C GLU A 58 -4.65 15.18 -8.15
N VAL A 59 -5.32 14.87 -9.27
CA VAL A 59 -5.46 13.50 -9.79
C VAL A 59 -4.10 12.81 -9.87
N ARG A 60 -3.09 13.53 -10.38
CA ARG A 60 -1.72 13.04 -10.50
C ARG A 60 -1.11 12.66 -9.15
N ALA A 61 -1.40 13.40 -8.08
CA ALA A 61 -0.90 13.07 -6.76
C ALA A 61 -1.52 11.77 -6.25
N ILE A 62 -2.80 11.54 -6.50
CA ILE A 62 -3.49 10.29 -6.18
C ILE A 62 -2.88 9.14 -6.99
N LEU A 63 -2.75 9.29 -8.31
CA LEU A 63 -2.17 8.29 -9.20
C LEU A 63 -0.75 7.90 -8.80
N GLU A 64 0.15 8.87 -8.67
CA GLU A 64 1.54 8.63 -8.26
C GLU A 64 1.61 7.95 -6.89
N ARG A 65 0.75 8.35 -5.95
CA ARG A 65 0.83 7.86 -4.58
C ARG A 65 0.32 6.43 -4.41
N ASN A 66 -0.67 6.04 -5.21
CA ASN A 66 -1.23 4.70 -5.28
C ASN A 66 -0.53 3.82 -6.32
N GLU A 67 0.54 4.33 -6.94
CA GLU A 67 1.27 3.67 -8.03
C GLU A 67 0.36 3.26 -9.20
N ILE A 68 -0.69 4.04 -9.45
CA ILE A 68 -1.62 3.85 -10.56
C ILE A 68 -1.08 4.64 -11.76
N TYR A 69 -0.70 3.93 -12.81
CA TYR A 69 -0.17 4.55 -14.02
C TYR A 69 -1.25 4.88 -15.04
N ASP A 70 -2.35 4.12 -15.03
CA ASP A 70 -3.52 4.34 -15.88
C ASP A 70 -4.79 4.41 -15.01
N PRO A 71 -5.52 5.54 -14.99
CA PRO A 71 -6.79 5.65 -14.29
C PRO A 71 -7.81 4.58 -14.67
N GLU A 72 -7.74 4.02 -15.88
CA GLU A 72 -8.64 2.94 -16.32
C GLU A 72 -8.43 1.62 -15.56
N ASP A 73 -7.31 1.49 -14.84
CA ASP A 73 -7.08 0.37 -13.92
C ASP A 73 -7.98 0.43 -12.68
N LEU A 74 -8.63 1.56 -12.41
CA LEU A 74 -9.53 1.73 -11.29
C LEU A 74 -10.93 1.19 -11.61
N GLY A 75 -11.34 0.20 -10.84
CA GLY A 75 -12.68 -0.35 -10.84
C GLY A 75 -13.36 -0.30 -9.46
N PRO A 76 -14.65 -0.68 -9.41
CA PRO A 76 -15.39 -0.72 -8.16
C PRO A 76 -14.70 -1.63 -7.14
N GLY A 77 -14.48 -1.13 -5.93
CA GLY A 77 -13.84 -1.86 -4.84
C GLY A 77 -12.34 -1.60 -4.67
N ASN A 78 -11.69 -0.92 -5.63
CA ASN A 78 -10.30 -0.50 -5.47
C ASN A 78 -10.20 0.56 -4.36
N MET A 79 -9.28 0.37 -3.43
CA MET A 79 -9.03 1.33 -2.36
C MET A 79 -7.94 2.30 -2.79
N ILE A 80 -8.24 3.59 -2.73
CA ILE A 80 -7.39 4.69 -3.19
C ILE A 80 -7.02 5.57 -1.99
N PHE A 81 -5.73 5.78 -1.78
CA PHE A 81 -5.23 6.77 -0.84
C PHE A 81 -5.25 8.15 -1.47
N ILE A 82 -5.89 9.10 -0.80
CA ILE A 82 -5.97 10.49 -1.22
C ILE A 82 -4.96 11.28 -0.36
N PRO A 83 -3.75 11.59 -0.88
CA PRO A 83 -2.69 12.25 -0.12
C PRO A 83 -3.05 13.70 0.21
N GLY A 84 -2.72 14.15 1.41
CA GLY A 84 -2.97 15.52 1.89
C GLY A 84 -4.42 15.81 2.25
N ALA A 85 -5.36 14.92 1.92
CA ALA A 85 -6.76 15.08 2.26
C ALA A 85 -6.97 15.08 3.78
N LYS A 86 -7.64 16.12 4.28
CA LYS A 86 -8.18 16.13 5.64
C LYS A 86 -9.55 15.46 5.62
N SER A 87 -9.87 14.67 6.64
CA SER A 87 -11.26 14.23 6.87
C SER A 87 -12.15 15.49 6.94
N ARG A 88 -13.13 15.63 6.06
CA ARG A 88 -14.01 16.80 6.06
C ARG A 88 -14.78 16.88 7.39
N ALA A 89 -14.74 18.02 8.06
CA ALA A 89 -15.55 18.28 9.24
C ALA A 89 -17.04 18.31 8.83
N GLY A 90 -17.80 17.31 9.24
CA GLY A 90 -19.21 17.12 8.87
C GLY A 90 -19.46 16.00 7.86
N GLU A 91 -18.43 15.52 7.14
CA GLU A 91 -18.49 14.24 6.45
C GLU A 91 -18.10 13.14 7.44
N LYS A 92 -19.08 12.66 8.21
CA LYS A 92 -19.10 11.24 8.57
C LYS A 92 -19.37 10.43 7.29
N ARG A 93 -18.43 10.45 6.36
CA ARG A 93 -18.08 9.18 5.73
C ARG A 93 -17.12 8.58 6.74
N GLU A 94 -17.68 7.94 7.79
CA GLU A 94 -16.99 6.79 8.41
C GLU A 94 -16.34 6.09 7.24
N ALA A 95 -15.01 5.91 7.24
CA ALA A 95 -14.31 5.27 6.12
C ALA A 95 -15.24 4.16 5.63
N ASN A 96 -15.77 4.30 4.40
CA ASN A 96 -16.75 3.36 3.85
C ASN A 96 -15.97 2.07 3.57
N TYR A 97 -15.52 1.42 4.64
CA TYR A 97 -15.53 -0.02 4.71
C TYR A 97 -16.97 -0.38 4.40
N PRO A 98 -17.22 -1.25 3.42
CA PRO A 98 -18.56 -1.64 3.07
C PRO A 98 -19.27 -2.05 4.34
N GLU A 99 -20.49 -1.55 4.51
CA GLU A 99 -21.38 -1.84 5.62
C GLU A 99 -21.20 -3.32 5.96
N LEU A 100 -20.70 -3.55 7.17
CA LEU A 100 -20.28 -4.85 7.68
C LEU A 100 -21.46 -5.80 7.44
N ASP A 101 -21.32 -6.69 6.46
CA ASP A 101 -22.38 -7.67 6.18
C ASP A 101 -22.60 -8.45 7.47
N GLU A 102 -23.77 -8.26 8.09
CA GLU A 102 -24.19 -8.99 9.28
C GLU A 102 -24.37 -10.49 9.01
N LYS A 103 -24.00 -10.98 7.81
CA LYS A 103 -23.87 -12.40 7.48
C LYS A 103 -22.41 -12.83 7.31
N ASP A 104 -21.43 -11.91 7.40
CA ASP A 104 -20.01 -12.25 7.32
C ASP A 104 -19.63 -13.11 8.54
N PRO A 105 -19.20 -14.36 8.33
CA PRO A 105 -18.92 -15.29 9.42
C PRO A 105 -17.76 -14.85 10.33
N VAL A 106 -16.87 -13.95 9.90
CA VAL A 106 -15.82 -13.36 10.74
C VAL A 106 -16.41 -12.28 11.65
N LEU A 107 -17.22 -11.39 11.10
CA LEU A 107 -17.83 -10.27 11.83
C LEU A 107 -18.85 -10.78 12.86
N ASN A 108 -19.66 -11.77 12.49
CA ASN A 108 -20.63 -12.42 13.38
C ASN A 108 -20.03 -13.31 14.46
N SER A 109 -18.74 -13.64 14.35
CA SER A 109 -18.05 -14.44 15.37
C SER A 109 -17.43 -13.59 16.49
N GLY A 110 -17.51 -12.25 16.39
CA GLY A 110 -16.86 -11.33 17.32
C GLY A 110 -15.33 -11.33 17.24
N LYS A 111 -14.73 -11.94 16.20
CA LYS A 111 -13.26 -12.06 16.04
C LYS A 111 -12.78 -11.28 14.82
N ARG A 112 -12.68 -9.95 14.96
CA ARG A 112 -11.96 -9.12 13.98
C ARG A 112 -10.49 -9.54 13.90
N PHE A 113 -9.91 -9.49 12.70
CA PHE A 113 -8.46 -9.64 12.56
C PHE A 113 -7.73 -8.42 13.10
N VAL A 114 -6.42 -8.56 13.33
CA VAL A 114 -5.50 -7.44 13.57
C VAL A 114 -4.63 -7.22 12.34
N TRP A 115 -4.11 -6.01 12.19
CA TRP A 115 -3.15 -5.70 11.12
C TRP A 115 -1.95 -6.67 11.18
N PRO A 116 -1.62 -7.37 10.08
CA PRO A 116 -0.61 -8.43 10.09
C PRO A 116 0.82 -7.91 10.14
N ALA A 117 1.02 -6.62 9.88
CA ALA A 117 2.28 -5.91 10.03
C ALA A 117 2.02 -4.42 10.22
N LYS A 118 3.01 -3.72 10.81
CA LYS A 118 3.09 -2.27 10.68
C LYS A 118 3.58 -1.92 9.28
N GLY A 119 3.06 -0.86 8.69
CA GLY A 119 3.41 -0.45 7.33
C GLY A 119 2.29 0.38 6.73
N THR A 120 2.50 0.86 5.51
CA THR A 120 1.48 1.58 4.73
C THR A 120 1.00 0.67 3.62
N ILE A 121 -0.30 0.74 3.33
CA ILE A 121 -0.83 0.04 2.16
C ILE A 121 -0.24 0.72 0.94
N SER A 122 0.55 0.00 0.15
CA SER A 122 1.11 0.49 -1.12
C SER A 122 0.25 0.08 -2.30
N SER A 123 -0.49 -1.03 -2.18
CA SER A 123 -1.41 -1.52 -3.21
C SER A 123 -2.64 -2.14 -2.56
N GLY A 124 -3.81 -1.87 -3.12
CA GLY A 124 -5.11 -2.36 -2.66
C GLY A 124 -5.59 -3.61 -3.40
N PHE A 125 -6.62 -4.25 -2.86
CA PHE A 125 -7.32 -5.37 -3.52
C PHE A 125 -8.09 -4.89 -4.76
N GLY A 126 -8.11 -5.70 -5.81
CA GLY A 126 -8.89 -5.41 -7.03
C GLY A 126 -8.12 -5.64 -8.32
N VAL A 127 -8.75 -5.37 -9.46
CA VAL A 127 -8.11 -5.51 -10.78
C VAL A 127 -7.14 -4.35 -11.02
N ARG A 128 -5.99 -4.64 -11.64
CA ARG A 128 -5.02 -3.67 -12.14
C ARG A 128 -4.34 -4.22 -13.39
N HIS A 129 -4.25 -3.43 -14.46
CA HIS A 129 -3.68 -3.84 -15.75
C HIS A 129 -4.28 -5.17 -16.28
N GLY A 130 -5.59 -5.33 -16.09
CA GLY A 130 -6.32 -6.56 -16.44
C GLY A 130 -6.00 -7.79 -15.58
N LYS A 131 -5.23 -7.65 -14.49
CA LYS A 131 -4.89 -8.73 -13.55
C LYS A 131 -5.45 -8.47 -12.17
N MET A 132 -6.02 -9.50 -11.55
CA MET A 132 -6.55 -9.40 -10.19
C MET A 132 -5.41 -9.38 -9.17
N HIS A 133 -5.37 -8.35 -8.33
CA HIS A 133 -4.59 -8.32 -7.11
C HIS A 133 -5.43 -8.90 -5.97
N GLU A 134 -5.10 -10.12 -5.53
CA GLU A 134 -5.90 -10.95 -4.62
C GLU A 134 -5.80 -10.53 -3.14
N GLY A 135 -5.08 -9.46 -2.82
CA GLY A 135 -4.81 -9.01 -1.46
C GLY A 135 -4.50 -7.52 -1.36
N ILE A 136 -3.87 -7.13 -0.26
CA ILE A 136 -3.27 -5.81 -0.07
C ILE A 136 -1.77 -5.96 0.12
N ASP A 137 -1.02 -4.95 -0.31
CA ASP A 137 0.42 -4.88 -0.08
C ASP A 137 0.72 -3.88 1.03
N LEU A 138 1.44 -4.32 2.05
CA LEU A 138 1.89 -3.52 3.17
C LEU A 138 3.40 -3.30 3.07
N THR A 139 3.79 -2.09 2.69
CA THR A 139 5.19 -1.71 2.57
C THR A 139 5.76 -1.28 3.93
N LYS A 140 6.90 -1.88 4.29
CA LYS A 140 7.75 -1.56 5.44
C LYS A 140 9.15 -2.13 5.18
N ASP A 141 10.09 -1.77 6.03
CA ASP A 141 11.49 -2.19 5.92
C ASP A 141 11.63 -3.73 5.88
N LEU A 142 12.59 -4.19 5.07
CA LEU A 142 12.94 -5.60 4.99
C LEU A 142 13.25 -6.17 6.38
N GLY A 143 12.70 -7.35 6.69
CA GLY A 143 12.92 -8.00 7.98
C GLY A 143 11.99 -7.55 9.11
N TRP A 144 11.09 -6.58 8.85
CA TRP A 144 10.09 -6.16 9.83
C TRP A 144 9.16 -7.31 10.21
N GLU A 145 8.63 -7.26 11.44
CA GLU A 145 7.78 -8.31 11.99
C GLU A 145 6.46 -8.48 11.22
N VAL A 146 6.10 -9.75 10.96
CA VAL A 146 4.78 -10.17 10.47
C VAL A 146 4.13 -11.07 11.52
N ILE A 147 2.92 -10.71 11.93
CA ILE A 147 2.12 -11.40 12.95
C ILE A 147 0.89 -12.07 12.34
N ALA A 148 0.40 -13.12 13.00
CA ALA A 148 -0.87 -13.75 12.64
C ALA A 148 -2.04 -12.78 12.90
N ALA A 149 -2.78 -12.48 11.84
CA ALA A 149 -3.93 -11.58 11.86
C ALA A 149 -5.08 -12.14 12.72
N GLY A 150 -5.16 -13.46 12.86
CA GLY A 150 -6.09 -14.17 13.73
C GLY A 150 -5.48 -15.47 14.26
N ALA A 151 -6.08 -16.02 15.32
CA ALA A 151 -5.71 -17.35 15.81
C ALA A 151 -6.14 -18.42 14.80
N GLY A 152 -5.35 -19.48 14.64
CA GLY A 152 -5.65 -20.51 13.64
C GLY A 152 -4.63 -21.63 13.59
N ARG A 153 -4.73 -22.48 12.57
CA ARG A 153 -3.77 -23.55 12.26
C ARG A 153 -3.06 -23.20 10.96
N VAL A 154 -1.73 -23.27 10.97
CA VAL A 154 -0.93 -23.12 9.74
C VAL A 154 -1.21 -24.32 8.83
N VAL A 155 -1.73 -24.06 7.64
CA VAL A 155 -2.05 -25.08 6.62
C VAL A 155 -1.06 -25.08 5.45
N PHE A 156 -0.19 -24.07 5.37
CA PHE A 156 0.94 -24.06 4.45
C PHE A 156 2.07 -23.20 5.01
N ALA A 157 3.31 -23.66 4.87
CA ALA A 157 4.53 -22.92 5.20
C ALA A 157 5.67 -23.33 4.26
N GLY A 158 5.96 -22.53 3.24
CA GLY A 158 6.97 -22.90 2.25
C GLY A 158 7.08 -21.91 1.10
N ARG A 159 7.70 -22.33 -0.01
CA ARG A 159 7.77 -21.51 -1.23
C ARG A 159 6.59 -21.82 -2.15
N LYS A 160 5.90 -20.79 -2.65
CA LYS A 160 4.89 -20.88 -3.70
C LYS A 160 5.30 -20.03 -4.90
N SER A 161 5.08 -20.55 -6.12
CA SER A 161 5.34 -19.77 -7.33
C SER A 161 4.54 -18.46 -7.32
N GLY A 162 5.16 -17.37 -7.80
CA GLY A 162 4.63 -16.00 -7.69
C GLY A 162 4.80 -15.39 -6.30
N TYR A 163 4.33 -16.07 -5.26
CA TYR A 163 4.26 -15.54 -3.89
C TYR A 163 5.57 -15.58 -3.09
N GLY A 164 6.58 -16.34 -3.55
CA GLY A 164 7.83 -16.49 -2.79
C GLY A 164 7.64 -17.33 -1.54
N ASN A 165 8.26 -16.94 -0.42
CA ASN A 165 8.00 -17.59 0.87
C ASN A 165 6.61 -17.17 1.36
N THR A 166 5.77 -18.17 1.62
CA THR A 166 4.35 -17.99 1.91
C THR A 166 3.92 -18.78 3.13
N LEU A 167 3.05 -18.17 3.92
CA LEU A 167 2.29 -18.81 4.99
C LEU A 167 0.81 -18.72 4.69
N ILE A 168 0.07 -19.79 4.98
CA ILE A 168 -1.40 -19.77 4.96
C ILE A 168 -1.90 -20.28 6.31
N ILE A 169 -2.77 -19.51 6.95
CA ILE A 169 -3.38 -19.86 8.23
C ILE A 169 -4.88 -20.07 8.01
N ASP A 170 -5.38 -21.23 8.42
CA ASP A 170 -6.80 -21.54 8.49
C ASP A 170 -7.35 -21.14 9.86
N HIS A 171 -8.36 -20.27 9.83
CA HIS A 171 -9.05 -19.75 11.01
C HIS A 171 -10.36 -20.49 11.30
N GLY A 172 -10.72 -21.48 10.48
CA GLY A 172 -11.98 -22.21 10.51
C GLY A 172 -13.08 -21.53 9.68
N ARG A 173 -14.21 -22.23 9.52
CA ARG A 173 -15.41 -21.74 8.81
C ARG A 173 -15.11 -21.24 7.38
N GLY A 174 -14.12 -21.85 6.73
CA GLY A 174 -13.71 -21.52 5.36
C GLY A 174 -12.85 -20.26 5.24
N ILE A 175 -12.47 -19.61 6.34
CA ILE A 175 -11.66 -18.38 6.31
C ILE A 175 -10.18 -18.71 6.46
N LYS A 176 -9.38 -18.21 5.51
CA LYS A 176 -7.92 -18.34 5.54
C LYS A 176 -7.26 -16.97 5.36
N THR A 177 -6.08 -16.79 5.92
CA THR A 177 -5.20 -15.66 5.61
C THR A 177 -3.94 -16.16 4.93
N LEU A 178 -3.43 -15.37 3.98
CA LEU A 178 -2.18 -15.64 3.28
C LEU A 178 -1.18 -14.50 3.52
N TYR A 179 0.07 -14.87 3.76
CA TYR A 179 1.19 -13.95 4.00
C TYR A 179 2.31 -14.31 3.03
N ALA A 180 2.63 -13.43 2.09
CA ALA A 180 3.57 -13.69 1.02
C ALA A 180 4.77 -12.74 0.99
N HIS A 181 5.68 -13.02 0.07
CA HIS A 181 6.95 -12.34 -0.14
C HIS A 181 7.87 -12.34 1.08
N LEU A 182 7.64 -13.20 2.07
CA LEU A 182 8.36 -13.21 3.35
C LEU A 182 9.87 -13.42 3.15
N SER A 183 10.70 -12.79 3.98
CA SER A 183 12.14 -13.06 4.02
C SER A 183 12.44 -14.30 4.86
N ARG A 184 11.62 -14.51 5.89
CA ARG A 184 11.72 -15.64 6.81
C ARG A 184 10.34 -16.07 7.29
N ILE A 185 10.13 -17.38 7.31
CA ILE A 185 8.99 -18.02 7.96
C ILE A 185 9.46 -18.47 9.36
N LYS A 186 8.72 -18.10 10.42
CA LYS A 186 9.04 -18.43 11.83
C LYS A 186 8.10 -19.48 12.44
N THR A 187 7.24 -20.07 11.63
CA THR A 187 6.32 -21.14 12.01
C THR A 187 6.40 -22.30 11.02
N ARG A 188 5.59 -23.34 11.19
CA ARG A 188 5.57 -24.51 10.31
C ARG A 188 4.15 -25.04 10.14
N GLU A 189 3.92 -25.75 9.05
CA GLU A 189 2.65 -26.41 8.79
C GLU A 189 2.22 -27.30 9.98
N GLY A 190 0.91 -27.30 10.25
CA GLY A 190 0.30 -28.05 11.33
C GLY A 190 0.33 -27.36 12.70
N ARG A 191 1.18 -26.32 12.89
CA ARG A 191 1.24 -25.57 14.15
C ARG A 191 -0.01 -24.71 14.34
N ARG A 192 -0.50 -24.61 15.58
CA ARG A 192 -1.47 -23.59 15.98
C ARG A 192 -0.76 -22.29 16.35
N VAL A 193 -1.34 -21.16 15.97
CA VAL A 193 -0.84 -19.83 16.31
C VAL A 193 -1.94 -18.98 16.94
N ARG A 194 -1.55 -18.06 17.80
CA ARG A 194 -2.44 -17.06 18.40
C ARG A 194 -2.53 -15.81 17.52
N GLN A 195 -3.63 -15.06 17.62
CA GLN A 195 -3.69 -13.72 17.05
C GLN A 195 -2.56 -12.86 17.64
N GLY A 196 -1.85 -12.13 16.80
CA GLY A 196 -0.70 -11.31 17.22
C GLY A 196 0.61 -12.07 17.41
N GLU A 197 0.62 -13.40 17.26
CA GLU A 197 1.87 -14.17 17.33
C GLU A 197 2.75 -13.89 16.12
N GLU A 198 4.04 -13.67 16.33
CA GLU A 198 5.00 -13.51 15.24
C GLU A 198 5.14 -14.80 14.44
N ILE A 199 4.85 -14.72 13.14
CA ILE A 199 4.87 -15.86 12.22
C ILE A 199 5.92 -15.75 11.13
N GLY A 200 6.46 -14.55 10.89
CA GLY A 200 7.44 -14.34 9.84
C GLY A 200 8.01 -12.93 9.83
N LYS A 201 8.79 -12.63 8.80
CA LYS A 201 9.37 -11.31 8.56
C LYS A 201 9.09 -10.84 7.14
N ILE A 202 8.82 -9.54 6.97
CA ILE A 202 8.66 -8.88 5.68
C ILE A 202 9.88 -9.15 4.81
N GLY A 203 9.63 -9.42 3.53
CA GLY A 203 10.65 -9.81 2.58
C GLY A 203 10.49 -9.14 1.23
N ASN A 204 11.18 -9.72 0.26
CA ASN A 204 11.11 -9.37 -1.15
C ASN A 204 11.31 -10.64 -2.00
N THR A 205 10.74 -11.77 -1.56
CA THR A 205 10.92 -13.07 -2.25
C THR A 205 9.81 -13.31 -3.27
N GLY A 206 10.06 -14.09 -4.32
CA GLY A 206 9.07 -14.33 -5.37
C GLY A 206 8.96 -13.16 -6.35
N GLY A 207 7.78 -12.98 -6.95
CA GLY A 207 7.49 -11.90 -7.91
C GLY A 207 7.17 -10.59 -7.21
N SER A 208 8.15 -10.00 -6.52
CA SER A 208 8.00 -8.76 -5.76
C SER A 208 8.93 -7.68 -6.34
N THR A 209 8.43 -6.45 -6.47
CA THR A 209 9.18 -5.29 -7.02
C THR A 209 9.97 -4.53 -5.94
N GLY A 210 9.64 -4.74 -4.66
CA GLY A 210 10.33 -4.12 -3.52
C GLY A 210 9.84 -4.68 -2.18
N PRO A 211 10.50 -4.38 -1.05
CA PRO A 211 10.13 -4.96 0.24
C PRO A 211 8.70 -4.63 0.69
N HIS A 212 7.85 -5.65 0.77
CA HIS A 212 6.47 -5.55 1.27
C HIS A 212 5.95 -6.89 1.79
N LEU A 213 4.83 -6.85 2.50
CA LEU A 213 4.00 -8.02 2.80
C LEU A 213 2.78 -7.99 1.88
N HIS A 214 2.63 -9.01 1.05
CA HIS A 214 1.35 -9.28 0.40
C HIS A 214 0.46 -10.07 1.35
N PHE A 215 -0.69 -9.51 1.70
CA PHE A 215 -1.64 -10.08 2.65
C PHE A 215 -3.01 -10.29 2.01
N GLU A 216 -3.53 -11.50 2.13
CA GLU A 216 -4.87 -11.82 1.62
C GLU A 216 -5.77 -12.35 2.74
N VAL A 217 -7.07 -12.15 2.56
CA VAL A 217 -8.12 -12.90 3.24
C VAL A 217 -8.87 -13.70 2.19
N ARG A 218 -9.11 -14.98 2.44
CA ARG A 218 -9.87 -15.86 1.55
C ARG A 218 -11.05 -16.47 2.28
N LEU A 219 -12.22 -16.49 1.65
CA LEU A 219 -13.42 -17.19 2.11
C LEU A 219 -13.73 -18.31 1.13
N ASN A 220 -13.71 -19.55 1.62
CA ASN A 220 -13.85 -20.76 0.80
C ASN A 220 -12.87 -20.72 -0.41
N ASP A 221 -11.62 -20.37 -0.12
CA ASP A 221 -10.52 -20.21 -1.07
C ASP A 221 -10.65 -19.09 -2.12
N LYS A 222 -11.76 -18.32 -2.09
CA LYS A 222 -11.95 -17.12 -2.93
C LYS A 222 -11.36 -15.89 -2.25
N PRO A 223 -10.47 -15.13 -2.93
CA PRO A 223 -9.94 -13.87 -2.41
C PRO A 223 -11.05 -12.87 -2.06
N GLN A 224 -10.92 -12.23 -0.90
CA GLN A 224 -11.79 -11.17 -0.41
C GLN A 224 -10.94 -9.92 -0.19
N ASN A 225 -11.56 -8.73 -0.26
CA ASN A 225 -10.89 -7.50 0.10
C ASN A 225 -10.49 -7.54 1.59
N PRO A 226 -9.19 -7.60 1.94
CA PRO A 226 -8.73 -7.73 3.33
C PRO A 226 -9.17 -6.58 4.24
N LEU A 227 -9.42 -5.39 3.68
CA LEU A 227 -9.86 -4.25 4.46
C LEU A 227 -11.20 -4.52 5.15
N ARG A 228 -12.11 -5.29 4.56
CA ARG A 228 -13.39 -5.66 5.19
C ARG A 228 -13.24 -6.42 6.51
N TYR A 229 -12.06 -7.01 6.75
CA TYR A 229 -11.78 -7.88 7.90
C TYR A 229 -10.82 -7.25 8.92
N LEU A 230 -10.18 -6.14 8.55
CA LEU A 230 -9.17 -5.47 9.37
C LEU A 230 -9.79 -4.28 10.12
N PRO A 231 -9.20 -3.88 11.27
CA PRO A 231 -9.67 -2.69 11.97
C PRO A 231 -9.42 -1.44 11.11
N ILE A 232 -10.31 -0.46 11.22
CA ILE A 232 -10.06 0.88 10.68
C ILE A 232 -8.73 1.37 11.26
N LYS A 233 -7.87 1.88 10.39
CA LYS A 233 -6.52 2.29 10.72
C LYS A 233 -6.47 3.72 11.24
#